data_AF-A0AA96LGR8-F1
#
_entry.id   AF-A0AA96LGR8-F1
#
_cell.length_a   1.000
_cell.length_b   1.000
_cell.length_c   1.000
_cell.angle_alpha   90.00
_cell.angle_beta   90.00
_cell.angle_gamma   90.00
#
_symmetry.space_group_name_H-M   'P 1'
#
loop_
_entity.id
_entity.type
_entity.pdbx_description
1 polymer ?
#
loop_
_entity_poly.entity_id
_entity_poly.type
_entity_poly.pdbx_seq_one_letter_code
_entity_poly.pdbx_strand_id
1 'polypeptide(L)' 'MNNDKPEAFPASQVVSLSSPEKLLYDYMKAHPAAGRASLDEIAKAVRMSPLQVRAAMFLLLQKKLIRSAEIIDME' A
#
# COMPACT_ATOMS: atom_id res chain seq x y z
N MET A 1 -13.39 45.22 -16.02
CA MET A 1 -12.37 44.48 -15.24
C MET A 1 -12.95 43.12 -14.89
N ASN A 2 -12.67 42.07 -15.68
CA ASN A 2 -13.04 40.70 -15.33
C ASN A 2 -11.73 39.92 -15.20
N ASN A 3 -11.27 39.77 -13.95
CA ASN A 3 -10.16 38.89 -13.60
C ASN A 3 -10.75 37.51 -13.28
N ASP A 4 -11.12 36.76 -14.31
CA ASP A 4 -11.38 35.33 -14.20
C ASP A 4 -10.06 34.65 -13.84
N LYS A 5 -9.81 34.51 -12.55
CA LYS A 5 -8.73 33.64 -12.05
C LYS A 5 -9.08 32.21 -12.50
N PRO A 6 -8.16 31.46 -13.12
CA PRO A 6 -8.40 30.06 -13.37
C PRO A 6 -8.59 29.37 -12.02
N GLU A 7 -9.75 28.74 -11.81
CA GLU A 7 -9.97 27.80 -10.71
C GLU A 7 -8.81 26.82 -10.70
N ALA A 8 -7.96 26.91 -9.68
CA ALA A 8 -6.91 25.95 -9.47
C ALA A 8 -7.58 24.60 -9.20
N PHE A 9 -7.46 23.68 -10.16
CA PHE A 9 -7.87 22.29 -9.97
C PHE A 9 -7.33 21.79 -8.62
N PRO A 10 -8.16 21.19 -7.76
CA PRO A 10 -7.68 20.65 -6.49
C PRO A 10 -6.59 19.64 -6.83
N ALA A 11 -5.37 19.93 -6.38
CA ALA A 11 -4.22 19.07 -6.62
C ALA A 11 -4.63 17.64 -6.26
N SER A 12 -4.63 16.75 -7.27
CA SER A 12 -4.81 15.31 -7.12
C SER A 12 -4.10 14.89 -5.84
N GLN A 13 -4.84 14.42 -4.83
CA GLN A 13 -4.25 13.99 -3.56
C GLN A 13 -3.19 12.92 -3.86
N VAL A 14 -1.92 13.30 -3.85
CA VAL A 14 -0.81 12.38 -4.02
C VAL A 14 -0.79 11.54 -2.75
N VAL A 15 -1.20 10.28 -2.84
CA VAL A 15 -1.11 9.36 -1.71
C VAL A 15 0.38 9.10 -1.46
N SER A 16 0.96 9.79 -0.48
CA SER A 16 2.34 9.59 -0.08
C SER A 16 2.47 8.21 0.57
N LEU A 17 3.40 7.40 0.05
CA LEU A 17 3.79 6.10 0.58
C LEU A 17 5.19 6.21 1.16
N SER A 18 5.37 5.70 2.37
CA SER A 18 6.71 5.45 2.91
C SER A 18 7.43 4.37 2.10
N SER A 19 8.77 4.29 2.22
CA SER A 19 9.56 3.27 1.52
C SER A 19 9.06 1.84 1.80
N PRO A 20 8.72 1.46 3.05
CA PRO A 20 8.12 0.16 3.36
C PRO A 20 6.78 -0.09 2.68
N GLU A 21 5.87 0.90 2.68
CA GLU A 21 4.56 0.79 2.03
C GLU A 21 4.70 0.64 0.53
N LYS A 22 5.61 1.39 -0.09
CA LYS A 22 5.89 1.30 -1.52
C LYS A 22 6.43 -0.08 -1.91
N LEU A 23 7.43 -0.58 -1.18
CA LEU A 23 8.04 -1.89 -1.40
C LEU A 23 6.98 -3.01 -1.33
N LEU A 24 6.15 -2.98 -0.29
CA LEU A 24 5.08 -3.95 -0.12
C LEU A 24 4.01 -3.83 -1.21
N TYR A 25 3.58 -2.61 -1.52
CA TYR A 25 2.58 -2.36 -2.56
C TYR A 25 3.05 -2.82 -3.94
N ASP A 26 4.28 -2.49 -4.32
CA ASP A 26 4.89 -2.91 -5.58
C ASP A 26 5.02 -4.44 -5.64
N TYR A 27 5.40 -5.08 -4.53
CA TYR A 27 5.47 -6.54 -4.43
C TYR A 27 4.10 -7.20 -4.61
N MET A 28 3.06 -6.74 -3.90
CA MET A 28 1.70 -7.27 -4.01
C MET A 28 1.11 -7.07 -5.41
N LYS A 29 1.41 -5.93 -6.03
CA LYS A 29 0.98 -5.65 -7.41
C LYS A 29 1.66 -6.57 -8.43
N ALA A 30 2.94 -6.88 -8.25
CA ALA A 30 3.68 -7.80 -9.10
C ALA A 30 3.30 -9.27 -8.86
N HIS A 31 2.83 -9.60 -7.66
CA HIS A 31 2.50 -10.96 -7.26
C HIS A 31 1.06 -11.00 -6.69
N PRO A 32 0.02 -11.11 -7.54
CA PRO A 32 -1.37 -11.21 -7.08
C PRO A 32 -1.63 -12.41 -6.15
N ALA A 33 -0.78 -13.44 -6.22
CA ALA A 33 -0.83 -14.57 -5.30
C ALA A 33 -0.25 -14.27 -3.90
N ALA A 34 0.44 -13.14 -3.72
CA ALA A 34 0.93 -12.69 -2.41
C ALA A 34 -0.21 -12.50 -1.42
N GLY A 35 -1.44 -12.28 -1.90
CA GLY A 35 -2.63 -12.25 -1.06
C GLY A 35 -3.03 -13.58 -0.42
N ARG A 36 -2.31 -14.66 -0.74
CA ARG A 36 -2.47 -15.99 -0.13
C ARG A 36 -1.18 -16.46 0.54
N ALA A 37 -0.13 -15.66 0.46
CA ALA A 37 1.14 -15.96 1.10
C ALA A 37 1.04 -15.65 2.59
N SER A 38 1.70 -16.46 3.41
CA SER A 38 1.86 -16.15 4.82
C SER A 38 2.66 -14.86 5.00
N LEU A 39 2.46 -14.22 6.14
CA LEU A 39 3.12 -12.96 6.46
C LEU A 39 4.66 -13.12 6.51
N ASP A 40 5.17 -14.30 6.91
CA ASP A 40 6.59 -14.64 6.90
C ASP A 40 7.17 -14.79 5.47
N GLU A 41 6.41 -15.34 4.53
CA GLU A 41 6.82 -15.44 3.13
C GLU A 41 6.93 -14.06 2.49
N ILE A 42 5.96 -13.19 2.76
CA ILE A 42 5.99 -11.79 2.30
C ILE A 42 7.18 -11.07 2.91
N ALA A 43 7.39 -11.19 4.22
CA ALA A 43 8.51 -10.59 4.95
C ALA A 43 9.87 -10.99 4.37
N LYS A 44 10.07 -12.27 4.06
CA LYS A 44 11.28 -12.77 3.38
C LYS A 44 11.44 -12.17 2.00
N ALA A 45 10.37 -12.08 1.22
CA ALA A 45 10.42 -11.58 -0.16
C ALA A 45 10.76 -10.08 -0.22
N VAL A 46 10.18 -9.26 0.67
CA VAL A 46 10.44 -7.81 0.72
C VAL A 46 11.62 -7.44 1.63
N ARG A 47 12.28 -8.43 2.25
CA ARG A 47 13.41 -8.28 3.19
C ARG A 47 13.10 -7.34 4.35
N MET A 48 11.92 -7.49 4.94
CA MET A 48 11.46 -6.73 6.11
C MET A 48 11.11 -7.67 7.25
N SER A 49 11.00 -7.14 8.46
CA SER A 49 10.46 -7.95 9.56
C SER A 49 8.95 -8.19 9.40
N PRO A 50 8.41 -9.30 9.91
CA PRO A 50 6.97 -9.55 9.99
C PRO A 50 6.19 -8.35 10.54
N LEU A 51 6.68 -7.74 11.61
CA LEU A 51 6.05 -6.57 12.22
C LEU A 51 5.98 -5.38 11.26
N GLN A 52 7.06 -5.11 10.50
CA GLN A 52 7.09 -4.03 9.53
C GLN A 52 6.15 -4.29 8.35
N VAL A 53 6.04 -5.54 7.88
CA VAL A 53 5.07 -5.93 6.85
C VAL A 53 3.65 -5.71 7.34
N ARG A 54 3.33 -6.16 8.56
CA ARG A 54 2.01 -5.96 9.17
C ARG A 54 1.64 -4.47 9.27
N ALA A 55 2.58 -3.64 9.71
CA ALA A 55 2.39 -2.19 9.81
C ALA A 55 2.17 -1.55 8.43
N ALA A 56 2.98 -1.91 7.43
CA ALA A 56 2.83 -1.41 6.07
C ALA A 56 1.50 -1.86 5.43
N MET A 57 1.10 -3.12 5.60
CA MET A 57 -0.19 -3.63 5.15
C MET A 57 -1.35 -2.84 5.76
N PHE A 58 -1.31 -2.61 7.07
CA PHE A 58 -2.34 -1.83 7.77
C PHE A 58 -2.49 -0.42 7.18
N LEU A 59 -1.37 0.27 6.91
CA LEU A 59 -1.39 1.61 6.32
C LEU A 59 -1.90 1.59 4.87
N LEU A 60 -1.51 0.60 4.07
CA LEU A 60 -2.00 0.43 2.70
C LEU A 60 -3.52 0.14 2.66
N LEU A 61 -4.04 -0.62 3.63
CA LEU A 61 -5.49 -0.84 3.81
C LEU A 61 -6.22 0.45 4.18
N GLN A 62 -5.70 1.23 5.13
CA GLN A 62 -6.25 2.54 5.51
C GLN A 62 -6.30 3.51 4.31
N LYS A 63 -5.29 3.45 3.44
CA LYS A 63 -5.21 4.23 2.19
C LYS A 63 -6.06 3.64 1.05
N LYS A 64 -6.76 2.52 1.27
CA LYS A 64 -7.58 1.80 0.27
C LYS A 64 -6.79 1.37 -0.97
N LEU A 65 -5.48 1.15 -0.82
CA LEU A 65 -4.59 0.75 -1.91
C LEU A 65 -4.55 -0.77 -2.11
N ILE A 66 -4.81 -1.54 -1.05
CA ILE A 66 -4.95 -3.00 -1.07
C ILE A 66 -6.29 -3.39 -0.42
N ARG A 67 -6.78 -4.61 -0.66
CA ARG A 67 -8.04 -5.11 -0.09
C ARG A 67 -7.77 -6.20 0.95
N SER A 68 -8.58 -6.23 2.00
CA SER A 68 -8.42 -7.14 3.16
C SER A 68 -8.54 -8.63 2.82
N ALA A 69 -9.11 -8.98 1.67
CA ALA A 69 -9.34 -10.37 1.24
C ALA A 69 -8.04 -11.15 0.91
N GLU A 70 -6.90 -10.50 1.02
CA GLU A 70 -5.57 -10.98 0.64
C GLU A 70 -4.67 -11.28 1.86
N ILE A 71 -5.24 -11.41 3.06
CA ILE A 71 -4.46 -11.78 4.25
C ILE A 71 -5.22 -12.90 4.95
N ILE A 72 -4.89 -14.14 4.60
CA ILE A 72 -5.32 -15.29 5.38
C ILE A 72 -4.35 -15.37 6.56
N ASP A 73 -4.83 -14.95 7.73
CA ASP A 73 -4.23 -15.32 9.01
C ASP A 73 -4.37 -16.85 9.10
N MET A 74 -3.32 -17.59 8.73
CA MET A 74 -3.21 -18.99 9.16
C MET A 74 -2.58 -18.93 10.54
N GLU A 75 -3.46 -18.93 11.55
CA GLU A 75 -3.12 -19.32 12.92
C GLU A 75 -2.35 -20.65 12.95
#